data_AF-A0A2V9AEV2-F1
#
_entry.id   AF-A0A2V9AEV2-F1
#
_cell.length_a   1.000
_cell.length_b   1.000
_cell.length_c   1.000
_cell.angle_alpha   90.00
_cell.angle_beta   90.00
_cell.angle_gamma   90.00
#
_symmetry.space_group_name_H-M   'P 1'
#
loop_
_entity.id
_entity.type
_entity.pdbx_description
1 polymer ?
#
loop_
_entity_poly.entity_id
_entity_poly.type
_entity_poly.pdbx_seq_one_letter_code
_entity_poly.pdbx_strand_id
1 'polypeptide(L)' 'MTPKAELPHRLERGSPVPVRILVVEDFVPFRQFVLSTLANMSDLQVIGEVSDGLEAVQRCVELQPDLILLD' A
#
# COMPACT_ATOMS: atom_id res chain seq x y z
N MET A 1 7.50 -11.39 -35.50
CA MET A 1 6.36 -10.61 -35.01
C MET A 1 6.30 -10.82 -33.51
N THR A 2 6.76 -9.79 -32.79
CA THR A 2 6.91 -9.59 -31.33
C THR A 2 7.58 -10.68 -30.47
N PRO A 3 8.76 -10.39 -29.86
CA PRO A 3 9.23 -11.12 -28.70
C PRO A 3 8.20 -10.97 -27.58
N LYS A 4 7.80 -12.08 -26.97
CA LYS A 4 7.09 -12.08 -25.70
C LYS A 4 8.04 -11.39 -24.71
N ALA A 5 7.63 -10.23 -24.16
CA ALA A 5 8.39 -9.58 -23.11
C ALA A 5 8.45 -10.56 -21.93
N GLU A 6 9.58 -11.26 -21.81
CA GLU A 6 9.95 -11.97 -20.60
C GLU A 6 10.15 -10.89 -19.55
N LEU A 7 9.19 -10.76 -18.64
CA LEU A 7 9.43 -10.07 -17.38
C LEU A 7 10.46 -10.93 -16.64
N PRO A 8 11.70 -10.45 -16.41
CA PRO A 8 12.48 -10.98 -15.31
C PRO A 8 11.67 -10.57 -14.06
N HIS A 9 11.37 -11.40 -13.08
CA HIS A 9 12.31 -12.01 -12.16
C HIS A 9 11.63 -13.23 -11.53
N ARG A 10 12.15 -14.42 -11.83
CA ARG A 10 11.85 -15.62 -11.04
C ARG A 10 12.86 -15.63 -9.89
N LEU A 11 12.55 -14.96 -8.80
CA LEU A 11 13.36 -14.96 -7.57
C LEU A 11 12.66 -15.80 -6.49
N GLU A 12 13.50 -16.35 -5.64
CA GLU A 12 13.26 -17.50 -4.78
C GLU A 12 12.13 -17.31 -3.76
N ARG A 13 11.48 -18.42 -3.37
CA ARG A 13 10.36 -18.46 -2.41
C ARG A 13 10.82 -18.12 -0.97
N GLY A 14 11.24 -16.90 -0.73
CA GLY A 14 10.94 -16.22 0.53
C GLY A 14 9.51 -15.73 0.48
N SER A 15 8.81 -15.67 1.62
CA SER A 15 7.53 -14.95 1.64
C SER A 15 7.77 -13.53 1.11
N PRO A 16 7.02 -13.05 0.10
CA PRO A 16 7.23 -11.70 -0.42
C PRO A 16 7.11 -10.69 0.73
N VAL A 17 8.04 -9.73 0.77
CA VAL A 17 7.94 -8.61 1.71
C VAL A 17 6.59 -7.93 1.44
N PRO A 18 5.73 -7.74 2.46
CA PRO A 18 4.41 -7.18 2.24
C PRO A 18 4.52 -5.76 1.69
N VAL A 19 3.62 -5.40 0.76
CA VAL A 19 3.51 -4.06 0.20
C VAL A 19 3.06 -3.11 1.30
N ARG A 20 3.82 -2.05 1.54
CA ARG A 20 3.59 -1.09 2.62
C ARG A 20 2.65 0.01 2.15
N ILE A 21 1.50 0.15 2.81
CA ILE A 21 0.39 1.02 2.41
C ILE A 21 0.23 2.18 3.39
N LEU A 22 0.11 3.40 2.86
CA LEU A 22 -0.44 4.55 3.58
C LEU A 22 -1.89 4.76 3.13
N VAL A 23 -2.83 4.82 4.08
CA VAL A 23 -4.25 5.10 3.82
C VAL A 23 -4.56 6.56 4.13
N VAL A 24 -5.17 7.28 3.19
CA VAL A 24 -5.58 8.68 3.30
C VAL A 24 -7.07 8.77 3.03
N GLU A 25 -7.85 8.99 4.08
CA GLU A 25 -9.33 8.96 4.01
C GLU A 25 -9.91 9.79 5.16
N ASP A 26 -10.77 10.78 4.88
CA ASP A 26 -11.32 11.68 5.90
C ASP A 26 -12.64 11.16 6.51
N PHE A 27 -13.34 10.27 5.81
CA PHE A 27 -14.56 9.62 6.28
C PHE A 27 -14.26 8.36 7.10
N VAL A 28 -14.24 8.53 8.43
CA VAL A 28 -13.87 7.50 9.41
C VAL A 28 -14.51 6.12 9.18
N PRO A 29 -15.82 5.98 8.92
CA PRO A 29 -16.42 4.66 8.69
C PRO A 29 -15.83 3.94 7.49
N PHE A 30 -15.53 4.67 6.41
CA PHE A 30 -14.92 4.10 5.21
C PHE A 30 -13.44 3.78 5.43
N ARG A 31 -12.70 4.64 6.15
CA ARG A 31 -11.31 4.33 6.56
C ARG A 31 -11.24 3.03 7.34
N GLN A 32 -12.11 2.83 8.33
CA GLN A 32 -12.17 1.59 9.11
C GLN A 32 -12.52 0.37 8.25
N PHE A 33 -13.44 0.52 7.30
CA PHE A 33 -13.74 -0.53 6.33
C PHE A 33 -12.50 -0.91 5.49
N VAL A 34 -11.78 0.08 4.94
CA VAL A 34 -10.54 -0.13 4.18
C VAL A 34 -9.49 -0.85 5.03
N LEU A 35 -9.21 -0.35 6.23
CA LEU A 35 -8.23 -0.95 7.14
C LEU A 35 -8.57 -2.42 7.48
N SER A 36 -9.83 -2.70 7.79
CA SER A 36 -10.30 -4.06 8.08
C SER A 36 -10.17 -5.00 6.87
N THR A 37 -10.38 -4.48 5.67
CA THR A 37 -10.25 -5.24 4.42
C THR A 37 -8.78 -5.58 4.16
N LEU A 38 -7.88 -4.61 4.31
CA LEU A 38 -6.44 -4.78 4.10
C LEU A 38 -5.79 -5.70 5.14
N ALA A 39 -6.27 -5.68 6.39
CA ALA A 39 -5.73 -6.51 7.46
C ALA A 39 -5.83 -8.03 7.21
N ASN A 40 -6.72 -8.47 6.32
CA ASN A 40 -6.90 -9.88 5.95
C ASN A 40 -5.96 -10.33 4.81
N MET A 41 -5.16 -9.43 4.25
CA MET A 41 -4.29 -9.68 3.10
C MET A 41 -2.83 -9.74 3.56
N SER A 42 -2.26 -10.94 3.63
CA SER A 42 -0.91 -11.17 4.19
C SER A 42 0.23 -10.60 3.36
N ASP A 43 -0.05 -10.27 2.10
CA ASP A 43 0.85 -9.60 1.16
C ASP A 43 0.83 -8.07 1.29
N LEU A 44 -0.01 -7.52 2.16
CA LEU A 44 -0.16 -6.08 2.40
C LEU A 44 0.11 -5.74 3.87
N GLN A 45 0.64 -4.54 4.11
CA GLN A 45 0.85 -4.01 5.45
C GLN A 45 0.47 -2.53 5.48
N VAL A 46 -0.53 -2.16 6.28
CA VAL A 46 -0.80 -0.75 6.56
C VAL A 46 0.27 -0.20 7.49
N ILE A 47 1.02 0.79 7.04
CA ILE A 47 2.10 1.44 7.80
C ILE A 47 1.71 2.79 8.39
N GLY A 48 0.52 3.30 8.02
CA GLY A 48 -0.03 4.53 8.57
C GLY A 48 -1.42 4.81 8.01
N GLU A 49 -2.16 5.64 8.74
CA GLU A 49 -3.42 6.23 8.30
C GLU A 49 -3.39 7.73 8.61
N VAL A 50 -3.98 8.52 7.72
CA VAL A 50 -4.17 9.97 7.89
C VAL A 50 -5.52 10.38 7.29
N SER A 51 -6.05 11.53 7.71
CA SER A 51 -7.32 12.08 7.22
C SER A 51 -7.15 13.41 6.48
N ASP A 52 -5.92 13.87 6.28
CA ASP A 52 -5.60 15.17 5.71
C ASP A 52 -4.50 15.04 4.65
N GLY A 53 -4.66 15.75 3.54
CA GLY A 53 -3.72 15.68 2.42
C GLY A 53 -2.34 16.29 2.72
N LEU A 54 -2.26 17.34 3.54
CA LEU A 54 -0.96 17.90 3.94
C LEU A 54 -0.22 16.95 4.87
N GLU A 55 -0.94 16.34 5.82
CA GLU A 55 -0.37 15.27 6.67
C GLU A 55 0.06 14.08 5.79
N ALA A 56 -0.71 13.70 4.78
CA ALA A 56 -0.36 12.62 3.86
C ALA A 56 0.97 12.87 3.14
N VAL A 57 1.22 14.08 2.65
CA VAL A 57 2.50 14.44 2.02
C VAL A 57 3.65 14.28 3.02
N GLN A 58 3.48 14.75 4.26
CA GLN A 58 4.51 14.62 5.30
C GLN A 58 4.78 13.14 5.62
N ARG A 59 3.72 12.34 5.84
CA ARG A 59 3.84 10.91 6.11
C ARG A 59 4.43 10.14 4.93
N CYS A 60 4.17 10.52 3.69
CA CYS A 60 4.80 9.88 2.53
C CYS A 60 6.32 10.03 2.57
N VAL A 61 6.82 11.23 2.90
CA VAL A 61 8.26 11.47 3.01
C VAL A 61 8.85 10.66 4.17
N GLU A 62 8.22 10.68 5.34
CA GLU A 62 8.70 9.97 6.55
C GLU A 62 8.66 8.45 6.41
N LEU A 63 7.56 7.92 5.88
CA LEU A 63 7.27 6.48 5.88
C LEU A 63 7.73 5.78 4.61
N GLN A 64 7.91 6.51 3.50
CA GLN A 64 8.22 5.96 2.17
C GLN A 64 7.33 4.73 1.84
N PRO A 65 5.99 4.91 1.74
CA PRO A 65 5.09 3.80 1.39
C PRO A 65 5.33 3.31 -0.04
N ASP A 66 5.03 2.03 -0.29
CA ASP A 66 5.07 1.44 -1.63
C ASP A 66 3.77 1.77 -2.42
N LEU A 67 2.67 1.95 -1.69
CA LEU A 67 1.34 2.26 -2.23
C LEU A 67 0.64 3.28 -1.32
N ILE A 68 -0.04 4.24 -1.94
CA ILE A 68 -0.94 5.17 -1.26
C ILE A 68 -2.35 4.89 -1.75
N LEU A 69 -3.28 4.71 -0.80
CA LEU A 69 -4.72 4.73 -1.08
C LEU A 69 -5.23 6.11 -0.65
N LEU A 70 -5.71 6.89 -1.62
CA LEU A 70 -6.14 8.27 -1.45
C LEU A 70 -7.50 8.46 -2.13
N ASP A 71 -8.46 9.02 -1.40
CA ASP A 71 -9.69 9.64 -1.91
C ASP A 71 -9.59 11.17 -1.86
#